data_AF-A0A2V9AW82-F1
#
_entry.id   AF-A0A2V9AW82-F1
#
_cell.length_a   1.000
_cell.length_b   1.000
_cell.length_c   1.000
_cell.angle_alpha   90.00
_cell.angle_beta   90.00
_cell.angle_gamma   90.00
#
_symmetry.space_group_name_H-M   'P 1'
#
loop_
_entity.id
_entity.type
_entity.pdbx_description
1 polymer ?
#
loop_
_entity_poly.entity_id
_entity_poly.type
_entity_poly.pdbx_seq_one_letter_code
_entity_poly.pdbx_strand_id
1 'polypeptide(L)'
;KPRMAKSAREAELNLDAERVPGQPRVTLSGTVNKIIASLRTIQPEKAQIAVTGADDRYRDLRIENTLTDGNGDQASLKKGAHIEVTVTAKPKK
;
A
#
# COMPACT_ATOMS: atom_id res chain seq x y z
N LYS A 1 16.51 -25.68 9.07
CA LYS A 1 16.22 -24.23 9.19
C LYS A 1 16.37 -23.61 7.80
N PRO A 2 15.29 -23.19 7.12
CA PRO A 2 15.44 -22.53 5.82
C PRO A 2 16.09 -21.16 6.05
N ARG A 3 17.18 -20.87 5.34
CA ARG A 3 17.83 -19.55 5.37
C ARG A 3 16.99 -18.65 4.48
N MET A 4 16.36 -17.63 5.08
CA MET A 4 15.65 -16.63 4.29
C MET A 4 16.63 -15.95 3.31
N ALA A 5 16.16 -15.73 2.08
CA ALA A 5 16.93 -15.07 1.04
C ALA A 5 17.24 -13.62 1.45
N LYS A 6 18.44 -13.14 1.13
CA LYS A 6 18.94 -11.79 1.47
C LYS A 6 17.94 -10.66 1.10
N SER A 7 17.16 -10.84 0.03
CA SER A 7 16.18 -9.87 -0.46
C SER A 7 15.00 -9.62 0.48
N ALA A 8 14.60 -10.60 1.31
CA ALA A 8 13.52 -10.41 2.28
C ALA A 8 13.95 -9.50 3.45
N ARG A 9 15.21 -9.61 3.87
CA ARG A 9 15.75 -8.80 4.98
C ARG A 9 15.86 -7.33 4.65
N GLU A 10 16.17 -7.00 3.39
CA GLU A 10 16.31 -5.61 2.95
C GLU A 10 14.95 -4.89 2.86
N ALA A 11 13.89 -5.59 2.46
CA ALA A 11 12.53 -5.06 2.52
C ALA A 11 12.06 -4.83 3.97
N GLU A 12 12.34 -5.77 4.89
CA GLU A 12 12.05 -5.61 6.32
C GLU A 12 12.79 -4.41 6.95
N LEU A 13 14.06 -4.21 6.60
CA LEU A 13 14.89 -3.12 7.13
C LEU A 13 14.45 -1.72 6.65
N ASN A 14 13.99 -1.59 5.41
CA ASN A 14 13.52 -0.30 4.88
C ASN A 14 12.19 0.16 5.49
N LEU A 15 11.32 -0.78 5.89
CA LEU A 15 10.07 -0.48 6.60
C LEU A 15 10.31 0.02 8.04
N ASP A 16 11.42 -0.37 8.65
CA ASP A 16 11.79 0.06 10.01
C ASP A 16 12.46 1.45 10.04
N ALA A 17 13.07 1.90 8.94
CA ALA A 17 13.75 3.21 8.89
C ALA A 17 12.79 4.41 8.99
N GLU A 18 11.52 4.26 8.58
CA GLU A 18 10.48 5.29 8.72
C GLU A 18 9.71 5.20 10.05
N ARG A 19 10.11 4.29 10.95
CA ARG A 19 9.35 4.03 12.18
C ARG A 19 9.55 5.14 13.21
N VAL A 20 8.58 6.05 13.31
CA VAL A 20 8.46 6.92 14.50
C VAL A 20 8.11 6.05 15.71
N PRO A 21 8.98 5.98 16.74
CA PRO A 21 8.72 5.19 17.94
C PRO A 21 7.43 5.64 18.64
N GLY A 22 6.56 4.69 18.99
CA GLY A 22 5.30 4.98 19.69
C GLY A 22 4.11 5.39 18.81
N GLN A 23 4.27 5.53 17.49
CA GLN A 23 3.15 5.82 16.60
C GLN A 23 2.28 4.57 16.36
N PRO A 24 0.97 4.60 16.67
CA PRO A 24 0.07 3.49 16.36
C PRO A 24 -0.01 3.25 14.85
N ARG A 25 0.11 1.98 14.45
CA ARG A 25 0.00 1.56 13.04
C ARG A 25 -0.59 0.16 12.90
N VAL A 26 -1.16 -0.13 11.74
CA VAL A 26 -1.56 -1.47 11.31
C VAL A 26 -1.22 -1.64 9.84
N THR A 27 -0.69 -2.80 9.47
CA THR A 27 -0.40 -3.16 8.08
C THR A 27 -1.34 -4.27 7.65
N LEU A 28 -2.02 -4.07 6.52
CA LEU A 28 -3.01 -4.98 5.98
C LEU A 28 -2.60 -5.39 4.57
N SER A 29 -2.65 -6.69 4.28
CA SER A 29 -2.41 -7.19 2.92
C SER A 29 -3.64 -6.95 2.05
N GLY A 30 -3.42 -6.57 0.79
CA GLY A 30 -4.48 -6.35 -0.17
C GLY A 30 -4.10 -6.68 -1.60
N THR A 31 -5.12 -6.69 -2.46
CA THR A 31 -4.97 -6.93 -3.90
C THR A 31 -5.68 -5.83 -4.68
N VAL A 32 -5.04 -5.35 -5.73
CA VAL A 32 -5.67 -4.37 -6.64
C VAL A 32 -6.75 -5.07 -7.47
N ASN A 33 -8.01 -4.86 -7.11
CA ASN A 33 -9.16 -5.48 -7.78
C ASN A 33 -9.44 -4.81 -9.14
N LYS A 34 -9.38 -3.47 -9.18
CA LYS A 34 -9.72 -2.70 -10.37
C LYS A 34 -8.94 -1.38 -10.44
N ILE A 35 -8.53 -1.01 -11.64
CA ILE A 35 -8.12 0.36 -11.95
C ILE A 35 -9.33 1.07 -12.56
N ILE A 36 -9.74 2.16 -11.93
CA ILE A 36 -10.85 3.00 -12.33
C ILE A 36 -10.26 4.16 -13.14
N ALA A 37 -10.38 4.07 -14.46
CA ALA A 37 -10.00 5.16 -15.34
C ALA A 37 -10.79 6.43 -15.00
N SER A 38 -10.13 7.57 -15.08
CA SER A 38 -10.80 8.85 -14.93
C SER A 38 -11.64 9.17 -16.16
N LEU A 39 -12.82 9.77 -15.94
CA LEU A 39 -13.68 10.29 -17.02
C LEU A 39 -13.15 11.61 -17.62
N ARG A 40 -12.25 12.28 -16.91
CA ARG A 40 -11.61 13.53 -17.34
C ARG A 40 -10.12 13.30 -17.49
N THR A 41 -9.55 13.73 -18.62
CA THR A 41 -8.12 13.57 -18.95
C THR A 41 -7.17 14.22 -17.94
N ILE A 42 -7.66 15.17 -17.14
CA ILE A 42 -6.89 15.92 -16.14
C ILE A 42 -6.80 15.17 -14.79
N GLN A 43 -7.72 14.24 -14.52
CA GLN A 43 -7.77 13.54 -13.23
C GLN A 43 -7.02 12.21 -13.33
N PRO A 44 -6.19 11.85 -12.34
CA PRO A 44 -5.53 10.56 -12.31
C PRO A 44 -6.55 9.42 -12.15
N GLU A 45 -6.20 8.26 -12.67
CA GLU A 45 -6.97 7.04 -12.42
C GLU A 45 -6.89 6.66 -10.93
N LYS A 46 -7.87 5.87 -10.47
CA LYS A 46 -7.93 5.40 -9.09
C LYS A 46 -7.74 3.90 -9.02
N ALA A 47 -6.90 3.45 -8.10
CA ALA A 47 -6.78 2.04 -7.79
C ALA A 47 -7.80 1.65 -6.71
N GLN A 48 -8.61 0.64 -6.98
CA GLN A 48 -9.47 -0.02 -6.00
C GLN A 48 -8.77 -1.27 -5.48
N ILE A 49 -8.54 -1.29 -4.17
CA ILE A 49 -7.80 -2.31 -3.44
C ILE A 49 -8.78 -3.06 -2.56
N ALA A 50 -8.82 -4.38 -2.72
CA ALA A 50 -9.50 -5.28 -1.80
C ALA A 50 -8.55 -5.62 -0.65
N VAL A 51 -8.89 -5.23 0.57
CA VAL A 51 -8.10 -5.45 1.78
C VAL A 51 -8.55 -6.73 2.49
N THR A 52 -7.58 -7.55 2.88
CA THR A 52 -7.82 -8.84 3.58
C THR A 52 -8.12 -8.59 5.06
N GLY A 53 -9.10 -9.30 5.62
CA GLY A 53 -9.41 -9.25 7.06
C GLY A 53 -10.39 -8.15 7.50
N ALA A 54 -10.91 -7.34 6.58
CA ALA A 54 -12.05 -6.46 6.86
C ALA A 54 -13.39 -7.22 6.74
N ASP A 55 -14.45 -6.78 7.42
CA ASP A 55 -15.81 -7.31 7.24
C ASP A 55 -16.25 -7.21 5.78
N ASP A 56 -17.00 -8.21 5.30
CA ASP A 56 -17.31 -8.43 3.87
C ASP A 56 -17.90 -7.20 3.14
N ARG A 57 -18.50 -6.25 3.86
CA ARG A 57 -19.20 -5.08 3.30
C ARG A 57 -18.31 -3.84 3.07
N TYR A 58 -17.07 -3.81 3.58
CA TYR A 58 -16.21 -2.61 3.54
C TYR A 58 -14.74 -2.89 3.22
N ARG A 59 -14.47 -3.84 2.31
CA ARG A 59 -13.09 -4.23 1.95
C ARG A 59 -12.38 -3.34 0.93
N ASP A 60 -13.12 -2.45 0.28
CA ASP A 60 -12.61 -1.70 -0.87
C ASP A 60 -12.06 -0.32 -0.49
N LEU A 61 -10.75 -0.16 -0.59
CA LEU A 61 -10.07 1.13 -0.48
C LEU A 61 -9.82 1.70 -1.89
N ARG A 62 -10.14 2.99 -2.10
CA ARG A 62 -9.84 3.70 -3.35
C ARG A 62 -8.81 4.79 -3.11
N ILE A 63 -7.70 4.73 -3.83
CA ILE A 63 -6.63 5.74 -3.79
C ILE A 63 -6.33 6.22 -5.21
N GLU A 64 -5.76 7.41 -5.34
CA GLU A 64 -5.20 7.88 -6.62
C GLU A 64 -4.00 7.02 -6.99
N ASN A 65 -3.92 6.61 -8.25
CA ASN A 65 -2.85 5.75 -8.75
C ASN A 65 -1.62 6.55 -9.18
N THR A 66 -1.22 7.49 -8.35
CA THR A 66 -0.07 8.37 -8.57
C THR A 66 0.97 8.03 -7.51
N LEU A 67 1.77 7.00 -7.79
CA LEU A 67 2.87 6.60 -6.93
C LEU A 67 4.18 7.16 -7.44
N THR A 68 5.15 7.23 -6.55
CA THR A 68 6.53 7.59 -6.85
C THR A 68 7.42 6.51 -6.27
N ASP A 69 8.42 6.08 -7.02
CA ASP A 69 9.37 5.07 -6.55
C ASP A 69 10.55 5.72 -5.79
N GLY A 70 11.50 4.89 -5.33
CA GLY A 70 12.67 5.36 -4.58
C GLY A 70 13.62 6.26 -5.39
N ASN A 71 13.50 6.28 -6.72
CA ASN A 71 14.29 7.15 -7.61
C ASN A 71 13.57 8.47 -7.91
N GLY A 72 12.30 8.62 -7.49
CA GLY A 72 11.48 9.77 -7.83
C GLY A 72 10.68 9.58 -9.13
N ASP A 73 10.72 8.40 -9.75
CA ASP A 73 10.01 8.12 -10.99
C ASP A 73 8.53 7.82 -10.72
N GLN A 74 7.67 8.23 -11.65
CA GLN A 74 6.24 7.96 -11.55
C GLN A 74 5.95 6.47 -11.73
N ALA A 75 5.26 5.90 -10.76
CA ALA A 75 4.81 4.52 -10.75
C ALA A 75 3.28 4.43 -10.65
N SER A 76 2.74 3.29 -11.07
CA SER A 76 1.32 2.99 -10.97
C SER A 76 1.08 1.53 -10.60
N LEU A 77 0.05 1.32 -9.79
CA LEU A 77 -0.47 0.01 -9.45
C LEU A 77 -1.16 -0.61 -10.66
N LYS A 78 -1.05 -1.93 -10.77
CA LYS A 78 -1.70 -2.72 -11.82
C LYS A 78 -2.73 -3.65 -11.19
N LYS A 79 -3.79 -3.94 -11.94
CA LYS A 79 -4.79 -4.94 -11.54
C LYS A 79 -4.10 -6.28 -11.20
N GLY A 80 -4.48 -6.89 -10.09
CA GLY A 80 -3.92 -8.16 -9.59
C GLY A 80 -2.61 -8.01 -8.81
N ALA A 81 -2.06 -6.80 -8.70
CA ALA A 81 -0.88 -6.58 -7.86
C ALA A 81 -1.21 -6.86 -6.39
N HIS A 82 -0.31 -7.56 -5.72
CA HIS A 82 -0.31 -7.72 -4.27
C HIS A 82 0.36 -6.51 -3.64
N ILE A 83 -0.27 -5.95 -2.63
CA ILE A 83 0.23 -4.77 -1.93
C ILE A 83 0.04 -4.89 -0.43
N GLU A 84 0.76 -4.04 0.30
CA GLU A 84 0.56 -3.81 1.73
C GLU A 84 0.04 -2.39 1.95
N VAL A 85 -1.01 -2.26 2.75
CA VAL A 85 -1.59 -0.98 3.15
C VAL A 85 -1.22 -0.74 4.60
N THR A 86 -0.39 0.27 4.85
CA THR A 86 -0.02 0.69 6.20
C THR A 86 -0.86 1.91 6.60
N VAL A 87 -1.68 1.74 7.63
CA VAL A 87 -2.46 2.81 8.25
C VAL A 87 -1.72 3.27 9.50
N THR A 88 -1.42 4.56 9.60
CA THR A 88 -0.80 5.16 10.78
C THR A 88 -1.75 6.17 11.40
N ALA A 89 -1.74 6.26 12.73
CA ALA A 89 -2.53 7.25 13.47
C ALA A 89 -1.60 8.19 14.22
N LYS A 90 -2.02 9.45 14.41
CA LYS A 90 -1.33 10.34 15.36
C LYS A 90 -1.71 9.91 16.79
N PRO A 91 -0.75 9.83 17.72
CA PRO A 91 -1.08 9.56 19.12
C PRO A 91 -2.00 10.65 19.66
N LYS A 92 -3.04 10.25 20.41
CA LYS A 92 -3.82 11.22 21.20
C LYS A 92 -2.90 11.79 22.28
N LYS A 93 -2.80 13.11 22.32
CA LYS A 93 -2.14 13.83 23.42
C LYS A 93 -2.97 13.69 24.70
#